data_AF-A0AAC9I3J9-F1
#
_entry.id   AF-A0AAC9I3J9-F1
#
_cell.length_a   1.000
_cell.length_b   1.000
_cell.length_c   1.000
_cell.angle_alpha   90.00
_cell.angle_beta   90.00
_cell.angle_gamma   90.00
#
_symmetry.space_group_name_H-M   'P 1'
#
loop_
_entity.id
_entity.type
_entity.pdbx_description
1 polymer ?
#
loop_
_entity_poly.entity_id
_entity_poly.type
_entity_poly.pdbx_seq_one_letter_code
_entity_poly.pdbx_strand_id
1 'polypeptide(L)'
;MKRLIIALVLGLGLTGFAQETTPPQKKGYSQRMTPEQRQQKHLAHLTKELNLDTKQQEAVGKLLAEKSAKAQNVKTKTHTRKAGGEKLTPEEREALKAKMQAEKTDTEAKMKAILSDEQYKKWLDIREENIENIREKREAMGGEPMGKRTPDDFQQKHLANLTKELNLDTKQQEAVGKLLAEKSAKAKDLKTQAQTQKANGTKLTTEEREALKTKMQAEKIDTETKMKAILSDEQYKKWLDIREENKENMKNKMRNNGRKGWSKE
;
A
#
# COMPACT_ATOMS: atom_id res chain seq x y z
N MET A 1 -4.54 -1.31 48.65
CA MET A 1 -3.19 -1.36 49.24
C MET A 1 -2.47 -2.55 48.61
N LYS A 2 -1.32 -2.51 47.94
CA LYS A 2 -0.22 -1.54 47.79
C LYS A 2 0.36 -1.69 46.36
N ARG A 3 0.94 -0.59 45.86
CA ARG A 3 1.73 -0.50 44.62
C ARG A 3 3.10 -1.15 44.84
N LEU A 4 3.64 -1.88 43.87
CA LEU A 4 5.07 -2.16 43.69
C LEU A 4 5.31 -2.29 42.17
N ILE A 5 5.65 -1.18 41.49
CA ILE A 5 7.00 -0.67 41.20
C ILE A 5 7.68 -1.43 40.04
N ILE A 6 7.81 -0.68 38.94
CA ILE A 6 8.69 -0.87 37.80
C ILE A 6 10.14 -1.04 38.29
N ALA A 7 10.82 -2.10 37.83
CA ALA A 7 12.27 -2.21 37.92
C ALA A 7 12.84 -2.55 36.54
N LEU A 8 13.20 -1.48 35.84
CA LEU A 8 14.03 -1.45 34.65
C LEU A 8 15.48 -1.66 35.09
N VAL A 9 16.05 -2.82 34.78
CA VAL A 9 17.51 -3.02 34.77
C VAL A 9 17.85 -4.06 33.71
N LEU A 10 18.57 -3.64 32.68
CA LEU A 10 19.67 -4.40 32.09
C LEU A 10 20.51 -3.42 31.26
N GLY A 11 21.36 -2.68 31.97
CA GLY A 11 22.58 -2.14 31.40
C GLY A 11 23.70 -3.15 31.61
N LEU A 12 24.46 -3.43 30.55
CA LEU A 12 25.94 -3.45 30.50
C LEU A 12 26.37 -4.12 29.19
N GLY A 13 27.10 -3.36 28.36
CA GLY A 13 27.68 -3.81 27.11
C GLY A 13 28.14 -2.68 26.19
N LEU A 14 28.64 -1.58 26.75
CA LEU A 14 29.33 -0.53 26.00
C LEU A 14 30.79 -0.98 25.78
N THR A 15 31.11 -1.49 24.59
CA THR A 15 32.50 -1.43 24.08
C THR A 15 32.61 -0.22 23.17
N GLY A 16 33.47 0.71 23.57
CA GLY A 16 33.48 2.09 23.13
C GLY A 16 33.87 2.34 21.67
N PHE A 17 33.23 3.36 21.11
CA PHE A 17 33.89 4.28 20.18
C PHE A 17 33.91 5.64 20.86
N ALA A 18 35.12 6.09 21.20
CA ALA A 18 35.39 7.44 21.63
C ALA A 18 34.93 8.41 20.52
N GLN A 19 33.86 9.16 20.78
CA GLN A 19 33.57 10.38 20.01
C GLN A 19 34.22 11.55 20.73
N GLU A 20 35.37 11.92 20.20
CA GLU A 20 36.05 13.19 20.39
C GLU A 20 35.04 14.34 20.23
N THR A 21 34.92 15.15 21.28
CA THR A 21 33.97 16.27 21.34
C THR A 21 34.46 17.44 20.49
N THR A 22 34.05 17.50 19.23
CA THR A 22 34.08 18.75 18.44
C THR A 22 33.07 19.78 18.97
N PRO A 23 33.41 21.09 19.03
CA PRO A 23 32.57 22.13 19.62
C PRO A 23 31.30 22.42 18.80
N PRO A 24 30.25 23.01 19.41
CA PRO A 24 28.89 23.00 18.87
C PRO A 24 28.73 23.99 17.71
N GLN A 25 28.53 23.50 16.48
CA GLN A 25 28.10 24.33 15.37
C GLN A 25 26.56 24.42 15.25
N LYS A 26 26.09 25.66 15.46
CA LYS A 26 24.89 26.35 14.93
C LYS A 26 23.64 25.53 14.58
N LYS A 27 22.53 25.90 15.24
CA LYS A 27 21.14 25.51 14.94
C LYS A 27 20.81 25.65 13.44
N GLY A 28 20.51 24.53 12.79
CA GLY A 28 19.97 24.43 11.44
C GLY A 28 20.21 23.02 10.91
N TYR A 29 19.18 22.37 10.37
CA TYR A 29 19.12 20.94 10.01
C TYR A 29 18.94 19.99 11.21
N SER A 30 17.74 19.43 11.34
CA SER A 30 17.53 18.15 12.04
C SER A 30 18.65 17.19 11.60
N GLN A 31 19.45 16.68 12.54
CA GLN A 31 20.49 15.69 12.27
C GLN A 31 19.86 14.57 11.42
N ARG A 32 20.27 14.48 10.16
CA ARG A 32 19.82 13.41 9.28
C ARG A 32 20.28 12.10 9.91
N MET A 33 19.36 11.31 10.44
CA MET A 33 19.68 9.98 10.98
C MET A 33 20.50 9.19 9.97
N THR A 34 21.59 8.57 10.43
CA THR A 34 22.42 7.70 9.58
C THR A 34 21.58 6.52 9.06
N PRO A 35 21.96 5.87 7.94
CA PRO A 35 21.26 4.68 7.45
C PRO A 35 21.07 3.60 8.52
N GLU A 36 22.06 3.41 9.38
CA GLU A 36 22.08 2.46 10.48
C GLU A 36 21.09 2.89 11.58
N GLN A 37 21.09 4.17 11.97
CA GLN A 37 20.13 4.69 12.95
C GLN A 37 18.68 4.58 12.45
N ARG A 38 18.44 4.78 11.16
CA ARG A 38 17.10 4.59 10.56
C ARG A 38 16.68 3.13 10.58
N GLN A 39 17.60 2.23 10.28
CA GLN A 39 17.33 0.79 10.33
C GLN A 39 17.01 0.35 11.76
N GLN A 40 17.81 0.76 12.74
CA GLN A 40 17.58 0.47 14.15
C GLN A 40 16.22 1.01 14.62
N LYS A 41 15.87 2.24 14.24
CA LYS A 41 14.55 2.81 14.54
C LYS A 41 13.41 2.00 13.92
N HIS A 42 13.58 1.56 12.67
CA HIS A 42 12.56 0.76 11.99
C HIS A 42 12.40 -0.62 12.62
N LEU A 43 13.51 -1.28 12.98
CA LEU A 43 13.48 -2.54 13.71
C LEU A 43 12.80 -2.36 15.07
N ALA A 44 13.19 -1.34 15.86
CA ALA A 44 12.58 -1.07 17.15
C ALA A 44 11.07 -0.80 17.06
N HIS A 45 10.62 -0.11 16.01
CA HIS A 45 9.20 0.09 15.76
C HIS A 45 8.48 -1.22 15.44
N LEU A 46 9.03 -2.05 14.56
CA LEU A 46 8.46 -3.37 14.24
C LEU A 46 8.45 -4.30 15.46
N THR A 47 9.50 -4.29 16.26
CA THR A 47 9.57 -5.03 17.53
C THR A 47 8.44 -4.65 18.45
N LYS A 48 8.22 -3.34 18.63
CA LYS A 48 7.15 -2.83 19.49
C LYS A 48 5.77 -3.18 18.95
N GLU A 49 5.55 -3.01 17.65
CA GLU A 49 4.21 -3.21 17.07
C GLU A 49 3.86 -4.69 16.95
N LEU A 50 4.82 -5.54 16.60
CA LEU A 50 4.58 -6.96 16.34
C LEU A 50 4.92 -7.83 17.55
N ASN A 51 5.41 -7.24 18.64
CA ASN A 51 5.92 -7.96 19.82
C ASN A 51 6.92 -9.05 19.41
N LEU A 52 7.93 -8.69 18.60
CA LEU A 52 8.90 -9.66 18.06
C LEU A 52 9.76 -10.25 19.18
N ASP A 53 9.96 -11.57 19.17
CA ASP A 53 10.93 -12.23 20.04
C ASP A 53 12.39 -12.01 19.58
N THR A 54 13.37 -12.38 20.39
CA THR A 54 14.80 -12.17 20.09
C THR A 54 15.24 -12.79 18.76
N LYS A 55 14.77 -14.00 18.42
CA LYS A 55 15.12 -14.67 17.16
C LYS A 55 14.49 -13.95 15.98
N GLN A 56 13.24 -13.51 16.12
CA GLN A 56 12.53 -12.74 15.11
C GLN A 56 13.18 -11.36 14.90
N GLN A 57 13.60 -10.68 15.96
CA GLN A 57 14.30 -9.39 15.88
C GLN A 57 15.61 -9.49 15.10
N GLU A 58 16.41 -10.54 15.34
CA GLU A 58 17.65 -10.79 14.59
C GLU A 58 17.36 -11.05 13.11
N ALA A 59 16.39 -11.90 12.80
CA ALA A 59 16.03 -12.25 11.43
C ALA A 59 15.44 -11.06 10.65
N VAL A 60 14.51 -10.30 11.27
CA VAL A 60 13.97 -9.06 10.71
C VAL A 60 15.07 -8.01 10.54
N GLY A 61 15.99 -7.90 11.52
CA GLY A 61 17.13 -6.99 11.45
C GLY A 61 18.02 -7.25 10.23
N LYS A 62 18.36 -8.52 9.97
CA LYS A 62 19.12 -8.94 8.77
C LYS A 62 18.35 -8.62 7.48
N LEU A 63 17.05 -8.91 7.44
CA LEU A 63 16.18 -8.61 6.29
C LEU A 63 16.14 -7.11 5.98
N LEU A 64 16.06 -6.27 7.02
CA LEU A 64 16.07 -4.81 6.86
C LEU A 64 17.42 -4.28 6.36
N ALA A 65 18.54 -4.87 6.78
CA ALA A 65 19.88 -4.54 6.27
C ALA A 65 20.04 -4.91 4.79
N GLU A 66 19.59 -6.11 4.41
CA GLU A 66 19.65 -6.56 3.01
C GLU A 66 18.85 -5.60 2.11
N LYS A 67 17.63 -5.25 2.54
CA LYS A 67 16.76 -4.32 1.82
C LYS A 67 17.34 -2.91 1.74
N SER A 68 17.91 -2.40 2.84
CA SER A 68 18.47 -1.04 2.88
C SER A 68 19.68 -0.92 1.95
N ALA A 69 20.56 -1.92 1.91
CA ALA A 69 21.71 -1.96 1.00
C ALA A 69 21.27 -1.96 -0.48
N LYS A 70 20.27 -2.77 -0.84
CA LYS A 70 19.71 -2.79 -2.21
C LYS A 70 19.09 -1.44 -2.59
N ALA A 71 18.29 -0.85 -1.69
CA ALA A 71 17.68 0.46 -1.91
C ALA A 71 18.72 1.57 -2.06
N GLN A 72 19.80 1.54 -1.28
CA GLN A 72 20.90 2.50 -1.38
C GLN A 72 21.62 2.39 -2.71
N ASN A 73 21.89 1.17 -3.21
CA ASN A 73 22.50 0.94 -4.52
C ASN A 73 21.64 1.49 -5.67
N VAL A 74 20.32 1.28 -5.62
CA VAL A 74 19.39 1.87 -6.61
C VAL A 74 19.38 3.40 -6.50
N LYS A 75 19.38 3.94 -5.28
CA LYS A 75 19.37 5.39 -5.05
C LYS A 75 20.66 6.06 -5.53
N THR A 76 21.82 5.47 -5.29
CA THR A 76 23.11 6.01 -5.77
C THR A 76 23.20 5.95 -7.29
N LYS A 77 22.80 4.84 -7.92
CA LYS A 77 22.74 4.71 -9.38
C LYS A 77 21.80 5.71 -10.04
N THR A 78 20.62 5.92 -9.45
CA THR A 78 19.65 6.88 -9.99
C THR A 78 20.07 8.34 -9.74
N HIS A 79 20.73 8.62 -8.61
CA HIS A 79 21.22 9.97 -8.31
C HIS A 79 22.40 10.37 -9.20
N THR A 80 23.37 9.48 -9.40
CA THR A 80 24.54 9.69 -10.28
C THR A 80 24.11 9.93 -11.73
N ARG A 81 23.19 9.11 -12.27
CA ARG A 81 22.62 9.33 -13.61
C ARG A 81 21.86 10.65 -13.74
N LYS A 82 21.03 11.00 -12.75
CA LYS A 82 20.31 12.28 -12.73
C LYS A 82 21.26 13.49 -12.66
N ALA A 83 22.35 13.38 -11.90
CA ALA A 83 23.39 14.42 -11.83
C ALA A 83 24.12 14.57 -13.18
N GLY A 84 24.28 13.48 -13.94
CA GLY A 84 24.80 13.48 -15.32
C GLY A 84 23.77 13.85 -16.40
N GLY A 85 22.54 14.24 -16.05
CA GLY A 85 21.49 14.61 -17.01
C GLY A 85 20.83 13.43 -17.75
N GLU A 86 21.21 12.19 -17.44
CA GLU A 86 20.74 10.99 -18.12
C GLU A 86 19.42 10.51 -17.51
N LYS A 87 18.35 10.49 -18.32
CA LYS A 87 17.06 9.93 -17.92
C LYS A 87 17.04 8.45 -18.28
N LEU A 88 16.55 7.60 -17.37
CA LEU A 88 16.26 6.20 -17.67
C LEU A 88 15.36 6.10 -18.90
N THR A 89 15.74 5.24 -19.84
CA THR A 89 14.91 4.84 -20.98
C THR A 89 13.64 4.13 -20.49
N PRO A 90 12.57 4.06 -21.31
CA PRO A 90 11.36 3.31 -20.94
C PRO A 90 11.65 1.85 -20.55
N GLU A 91 12.48 1.16 -21.31
CA GLU A 91 12.88 -0.25 -21.07
C GLU A 91 13.63 -0.42 -19.75
N GLU A 92 14.58 0.46 -19.43
CA GLU A 92 15.27 0.43 -18.15
C GLU A 92 14.36 0.76 -16.97
N ARG A 93 13.33 1.61 -17.17
CA ARG A 93 12.32 1.89 -16.13
C ARG A 93 11.46 0.67 -15.86
N GLU A 94 11.08 -0.07 -16.89
CA GLU A 94 10.33 -1.32 -16.74
C GLU A 94 11.17 -2.39 -16.05
N ALA A 95 12.43 -2.57 -16.47
CA ALA A 95 13.36 -3.48 -15.81
C ALA A 95 13.58 -3.12 -14.34
N LEU A 96 13.69 -1.83 -14.02
CA LEU A 96 13.78 -1.35 -12.64
C LEU A 96 12.48 -1.60 -11.87
N LYS A 97 11.30 -1.39 -12.48
CA LYS A 97 9.99 -1.68 -11.87
C LYS A 97 9.87 -3.17 -11.55
N ALA A 98 10.20 -4.04 -12.49
CA ALA A 98 10.19 -5.49 -12.33
C ALA A 98 11.13 -5.93 -11.20
N LYS A 99 12.36 -5.40 -11.17
CA LYS A 99 13.32 -5.67 -10.08
C LYS A 99 12.77 -5.23 -8.72
N MET A 100 12.18 -4.05 -8.63
CA MET A 100 11.59 -3.54 -7.38
C MET A 100 10.35 -4.34 -6.95
N GLN A 101 9.58 -4.91 -7.89
CA GLN A 101 8.47 -5.81 -7.58
C GLN A 101 8.99 -7.15 -7.06
N ALA A 102 9.98 -7.74 -7.71
CA ALA A 102 10.62 -8.98 -7.27
C ALA A 102 11.26 -8.84 -5.87
N GLU A 103 11.90 -7.71 -5.58
CA GLU A 103 12.44 -7.43 -4.24
C GLU A 103 11.34 -7.27 -3.19
N LYS A 104 10.18 -6.71 -3.56
CA LYS A 104 9.02 -6.63 -2.65
C LYS A 104 8.46 -8.01 -2.33
N THR A 105 8.29 -8.86 -3.33
CA THR A 105 7.77 -10.22 -3.15
C THR A 105 8.74 -11.07 -2.34
N ASP A 106 10.05 -10.96 -2.60
CA ASP A 106 11.09 -11.65 -1.82
C ASP A 106 11.08 -11.20 -0.35
N THR A 107 11.04 -9.89 -0.11
CA THR A 107 10.98 -9.34 1.26
C THR A 107 9.72 -9.80 1.99
N GLU A 108 8.59 -9.83 1.30
CA GLU A 108 7.30 -10.26 1.86
C GLU A 108 7.30 -11.75 2.21
N ALA A 109 7.82 -12.60 1.32
CA ALA A 109 7.98 -14.03 1.57
C ALA A 109 8.91 -14.30 2.77
N LYS A 110 10.07 -13.63 2.83
CA LYS A 110 11.01 -13.73 3.95
C LYS A 110 10.38 -13.24 5.25
N MET A 111 9.61 -12.14 5.22
CA MET A 111 8.90 -11.64 6.40
C MET A 111 7.85 -12.63 6.88
N LYS A 112 7.06 -13.22 5.97
CA LYS A 112 6.07 -14.25 6.29
C LYS A 112 6.70 -15.49 6.93
N ALA A 113 7.92 -15.85 6.53
CA ALA A 113 8.63 -16.99 7.11
C ALA A 113 9.18 -16.72 8.53
N ILE A 114 9.36 -15.45 8.91
CA ILE A 114 9.90 -15.03 10.22
C ILE A 114 8.78 -14.77 11.23
N LEU A 115 7.65 -14.23 10.77
CA LEU A 115 6.53 -13.81 11.60
C LEU A 115 5.50 -14.93 11.78
N SER A 116 4.78 -14.94 12.90
CA SER A 116 3.56 -15.73 13.04
C SER A 116 2.45 -15.17 12.13
N ASP A 117 1.38 -15.93 11.92
CA ASP A 117 0.25 -15.49 11.08
C ASP A 117 -0.39 -14.18 11.57
N GLU A 118 -0.51 -14.00 12.89
CA GLU A 118 -1.07 -12.80 13.49
C GLU A 118 -0.12 -11.60 13.34
N GLN A 119 1.18 -11.80 13.58
CA GLN A 119 2.20 -10.78 13.41
C GLN A 119 2.33 -10.37 11.93
N TYR A 120 2.24 -11.33 11.01
CA TYR A 120 2.29 -11.08 9.58
C TYR A 120 1.08 -10.26 9.11
N LYS A 121 -0.13 -10.57 9.61
CA LYS A 121 -1.33 -9.76 9.35
C LYS A 121 -1.14 -8.32 9.82
N LYS A 122 -0.69 -8.12 11.07
CA LYS A 122 -0.43 -6.78 11.61
C LYS A 122 0.68 -6.05 10.85
N TRP A 123 1.71 -6.76 10.39
CA TRP A 123 2.77 -6.19 9.56
C TRP A 123 2.25 -5.70 8.19
N LEU A 124 1.32 -6.43 7.56
CA LEU A 124 0.65 -5.99 6.33
C LEU A 124 -0.16 -4.70 6.57
N ASP A 125 -0.84 -4.60 7.70
CA ASP A 125 -1.63 -3.42 8.05
C ASP A 125 -0.74 -2.19 8.28
N ILE A 126 0.36 -2.34 9.04
CA ILE A 126 1.38 -1.30 9.24
C ILE A 126 1.97 -0.85 7.89
N ARG A 127 2.18 -1.78 6.95
CA ARG A 127 2.70 -1.45 5.62
C ARG A 127 1.69 -0.64 4.81
N GLU A 128 0.42 -1.01 4.85
CA GLU A 128 -0.64 -0.28 4.16
C GLU A 128 -0.83 1.12 4.74
N GLU A 129 -0.89 1.24 6.07
CA GLU A 129 -0.99 2.53 6.76
C GLU A 129 0.19 3.46 6.39
N ASN A 130 1.40 2.92 6.33
CA ASN A 130 2.57 3.69 5.89
C ASN A 130 2.47 4.14 4.43
N ILE A 131 1.90 3.33 3.54
CA ILE A 131 1.67 3.70 2.14
C ILE A 131 0.64 4.83 2.06
N GLU A 132 -0.45 4.74 2.82
CA GLU A 132 -1.48 5.77 2.89
C GLU A 132 -0.92 7.07 3.47
N ASN A 133 -0.20 7.01 4.59
CA ASN A 133 0.45 8.17 5.22
C ASN A 133 1.45 8.87 4.27
N ILE A 134 2.22 8.12 3.49
CA ILE A 134 3.13 8.68 2.49
C ILE A 134 2.34 9.36 1.36
N ARG A 135 1.24 8.74 0.93
CA ARG A 135 0.37 9.27 -0.11
C ARG A 135 -0.28 10.58 0.34
N GLU A 136 -0.88 10.62 1.52
CA GLU A 136 -1.49 11.82 2.08
C GLU A 136 -0.47 12.95 2.23
N LYS A 137 0.73 12.66 2.76
CA LYS A 137 1.81 13.66 2.87
C LYS A 137 2.24 14.19 1.51
N ARG A 138 2.28 13.36 0.48
CA ARG A 138 2.66 13.78 -0.88
C ARG A 138 1.58 14.61 -1.56
N GLU A 139 0.31 14.23 -1.37
CA GLU A 139 -0.86 15.00 -1.83
C GLU A 139 -0.90 16.37 -1.12
N ALA A 140 -0.63 16.41 0.19
CA ALA A 140 -0.55 17.64 0.97
C ALA A 140 0.63 18.56 0.58
N MET A 141 1.74 18.01 0.09
CA MET A 141 2.90 18.77 -0.41
C MET A 141 2.77 19.17 -1.89
N GLY A 142 1.57 19.06 -2.49
CA GLY A 142 1.30 19.47 -3.87
C GLY A 142 2.03 18.63 -4.93
N GLY A 143 2.56 17.46 -4.55
CA GLY A 143 3.21 16.55 -5.50
C GLY A 143 2.18 15.91 -6.42
N GLU A 144 2.50 15.79 -7.71
CA GLU A 144 1.69 14.99 -8.63
C GLU A 144 1.42 13.60 -8.03
N PRO A 145 0.17 13.09 -8.11
CA PRO A 145 -0.15 11.74 -7.68
C PRO A 145 0.80 10.78 -8.37
N MET A 146 1.51 9.95 -7.59
CA MET A 146 2.45 8.94 -8.12
C MET A 146 1.84 8.30 -9.35
N GLY A 147 2.58 8.33 -10.46
CA GLY A 147 2.14 7.98 -11.80
C GLY A 147 1.06 6.91 -11.77
N LYS A 148 -0.08 7.22 -12.40
CA LYS A 148 -1.32 6.44 -12.42
C LYS A 148 -1.00 4.97 -12.15
N ARG A 149 -1.40 4.46 -10.97
CA ARG A 149 -1.49 3.02 -10.72
C ARG A 149 -2.00 2.41 -12.02
N THR A 150 -1.23 1.52 -12.65
CA THR A 150 -1.76 0.87 -13.85
C THR A 150 -3.06 0.18 -13.42
N PRO A 151 -4.10 0.13 -14.26
CA PRO A 151 -5.33 -0.60 -13.94
C PRO A 151 -5.01 -2.00 -13.38
N ASP A 152 -3.96 -2.63 -13.89
CA ASP A 152 -3.44 -3.93 -13.49
C ASP A 152 -2.91 -3.94 -12.04
N ASP A 153 -2.17 -2.91 -11.61
CA ASP A 153 -1.67 -2.79 -10.22
C ASP A 153 -2.83 -2.62 -9.20
N PHE A 154 -4.00 -2.12 -9.62
CA PHE A 154 -5.21 -2.07 -8.78
C PHE A 154 -5.96 -3.40 -8.77
N GLN A 155 -6.08 -4.03 -9.94
CA GLN A 155 -6.72 -5.35 -10.09
C GLN A 155 -5.98 -6.41 -9.29
N GLN A 156 -4.64 -6.44 -9.37
CA GLN A 156 -3.82 -7.39 -8.62
C GLN A 156 -3.99 -7.20 -7.11
N LYS A 157 -4.04 -5.95 -6.63
CA LYS A 157 -4.32 -5.66 -5.22
C LYS A 157 -5.74 -6.10 -4.83
N HIS A 158 -6.74 -5.81 -5.65
CA HIS A 158 -8.12 -6.20 -5.36
C HIS A 158 -8.27 -7.73 -5.33
N LEU A 159 -7.66 -8.44 -6.28
CA LEU A 159 -7.61 -9.90 -6.30
C LEU A 159 -6.88 -10.47 -5.07
N ALA A 160 -5.75 -9.88 -4.69
CA ALA A 160 -5.00 -10.32 -3.50
C ALA A 160 -5.83 -10.15 -2.21
N ASN A 161 -6.56 -9.04 -2.07
CA ASN A 161 -7.45 -8.83 -0.93
C ASN A 161 -8.61 -9.82 -0.92
N LEU A 162 -9.29 -10.03 -2.06
CA LEU A 162 -10.35 -11.04 -2.17
C LEU A 162 -9.84 -12.45 -1.87
N THR A 163 -8.63 -12.78 -2.33
CA THR A 163 -7.97 -14.06 -2.05
C THR A 163 -7.74 -14.24 -0.55
N LYS A 164 -7.23 -13.21 0.13
CA LYS A 164 -6.98 -13.22 1.57
C LYS A 164 -8.28 -13.32 2.36
N GLU A 165 -9.30 -12.55 1.99
CA GLU A 165 -10.54 -12.47 2.74
C GLU A 165 -11.46 -13.67 2.51
N LEU A 166 -11.51 -14.19 1.29
CA LEU A 166 -12.37 -15.32 0.92
C LEU A 166 -11.64 -16.66 0.92
N ASN A 167 -10.33 -16.67 1.18
CA ASN A 167 -9.49 -17.87 1.12
C ASN A 167 -9.66 -18.62 -0.22
N LEU A 168 -9.50 -17.89 -1.32
CA LEU A 168 -9.73 -18.43 -2.67
C LEU A 168 -8.65 -19.45 -3.06
N ASP A 169 -9.06 -20.56 -3.67
CA ASP A 169 -8.14 -21.52 -4.28
C ASP A 169 -7.59 -21.02 -5.62
N THR A 170 -6.60 -21.73 -6.20
CA THR A 170 -5.94 -21.32 -7.44
C THR A 170 -6.91 -21.18 -8.63
N LYS A 171 -7.90 -22.08 -8.76
CA LYS A 171 -8.89 -22.00 -9.85
C LYS A 171 -9.81 -20.81 -9.65
N GLN A 172 -10.22 -20.55 -8.41
CA GLN A 172 -11.04 -19.40 -8.05
C GLN A 172 -10.29 -18.08 -8.27
N GLN A 173 -9.00 -18.01 -7.90
CA GLN A 173 -8.16 -16.83 -8.13
C GLN A 173 -8.06 -16.48 -9.62
N GLU A 174 -7.85 -17.46 -10.49
CA GLU A 174 -7.81 -17.25 -11.94
C GLU A 174 -9.15 -16.76 -12.48
N ALA A 175 -10.26 -17.39 -12.06
CA ALA A 175 -11.59 -17.03 -12.51
C ALA A 175 -12.01 -15.62 -12.02
N VAL A 176 -11.76 -15.29 -10.75
CA VAL A 176 -11.98 -13.94 -10.21
C VAL A 176 -11.08 -12.93 -10.91
N GLY A 177 -9.81 -13.27 -11.18
CA GLY A 177 -8.89 -12.41 -11.93
C GLY A 177 -9.41 -12.03 -13.31
N LYS A 178 -9.92 -13.01 -14.08
CA LYS A 178 -10.57 -12.78 -15.38
C LYS A 178 -11.79 -11.88 -15.27
N LEU A 179 -12.65 -12.11 -14.27
CA LEU A 179 -13.84 -11.29 -14.02
C LEU A 179 -13.47 -9.83 -13.70
N LEU A 180 -12.43 -9.61 -12.91
CA LEU A 180 -11.93 -8.28 -12.57
C LEU A 180 -11.33 -7.55 -13.78
N ALA A 181 -10.59 -8.28 -14.64
CA ALA A 181 -10.06 -7.74 -15.88
C ALA A 181 -11.20 -7.30 -16.83
N GLU A 182 -12.20 -8.16 -17.05
CA GLU A 182 -13.38 -7.86 -17.88
C GLU A 182 -14.10 -6.58 -17.39
N LYS A 183 -14.38 -6.52 -16.08
CA LYS A 183 -15.03 -5.35 -15.45
C LYS A 183 -14.22 -4.08 -15.62
N SER A 184 -12.90 -4.16 -15.53
CA SER A 184 -12.02 -3.00 -15.66
C SER A 184 -11.96 -2.46 -17.09
N ALA A 185 -12.01 -3.34 -18.09
CA ALA A 185 -12.05 -2.96 -19.49
C ALA A 185 -13.35 -2.18 -19.79
N LYS A 186 -14.49 -2.72 -19.36
CA LYS A 186 -15.79 -2.05 -19.44
C LYS A 186 -15.79 -0.68 -18.75
N ALA A 187 -15.22 -0.60 -17.54
CA ALA A 187 -15.10 0.67 -16.83
C ALA A 187 -14.19 1.70 -17.53
N LYS A 188 -13.12 1.24 -18.21
CA LYS A 188 -12.23 2.08 -19.01
C LYS A 188 -12.95 2.64 -20.24
N ASP A 189 -13.73 1.81 -20.92
CA ASP A 189 -14.52 2.24 -22.08
C ASP A 189 -15.58 3.27 -21.68
N LEU A 190 -16.30 3.01 -20.58
CA LEU A 190 -17.28 3.94 -20.02
C LEU A 190 -16.65 5.28 -19.64
N LYS A 191 -15.46 5.25 -19.01
CA LYS A 191 -14.73 6.46 -18.64
C LYS A 191 -14.25 7.24 -19.85
N THR A 192 -13.80 6.55 -20.90
CA THR A 192 -13.39 7.18 -22.16
C THR A 192 -14.59 7.86 -22.82
N GLN A 193 -15.74 7.19 -22.90
CA GLN A 193 -16.99 7.77 -23.41
C GLN A 193 -17.45 8.99 -22.61
N ALA A 194 -17.39 8.93 -21.27
CA ALA A 194 -17.75 10.07 -20.42
C ALA A 194 -16.78 11.25 -20.58
N GLN A 195 -15.48 10.98 -20.81
CA GLN A 195 -14.47 12.00 -21.04
C GLN A 195 -14.63 12.68 -22.41
N THR A 196 -14.95 11.93 -23.47
CA THR A 196 -15.20 12.50 -24.80
C THR A 196 -16.46 13.37 -24.82
N GLN A 197 -17.53 12.93 -24.16
CA GLN A 197 -18.74 13.75 -24.00
C GLN A 197 -18.48 15.04 -23.21
N LYS A 198 -17.68 14.95 -22.13
CA LYS A 198 -17.30 16.12 -21.33
C LYS A 198 -16.39 17.10 -22.11
N ALA A 199 -15.48 16.59 -22.93
CA ALA A 199 -14.61 17.40 -23.78
C ALA A 199 -15.38 18.17 -24.86
N ASN A 200 -16.50 17.60 -25.33
CA ASN A 200 -17.40 18.23 -26.31
C ASN A 200 -18.41 19.21 -25.66
N GLY A 201 -18.27 19.52 -24.37
CA GLY A 201 -19.16 20.44 -23.64
C GLY A 201 -20.59 19.92 -23.47
N THR A 202 -20.86 18.67 -23.85
CA THR A 202 -22.20 18.10 -23.88
C THR A 202 -22.52 17.51 -22.51
N LYS A 203 -23.49 18.11 -21.80
CA LYS A 203 -24.07 17.47 -20.60
C LYS A 203 -24.91 16.29 -21.07
N LEU A 204 -24.73 15.10 -20.48
CA LEU A 204 -25.64 13.97 -20.74
C LEU A 204 -27.08 14.42 -20.52
N THR A 205 -27.92 14.12 -21.50
CA THR A 205 -29.38 14.25 -21.44
C THR A 205 -29.96 13.32 -20.37
N THR A 206 -31.21 13.54 -19.98
CA THR A 206 -31.91 12.69 -19.00
C THR A 206 -31.99 11.24 -19.48
N GLU A 207 -32.27 11.03 -20.78
CA GLU A 207 -32.38 9.71 -21.39
C GLU A 207 -31.03 8.98 -21.42
N GLU A 208 -29.94 9.68 -21.75
CA GLU A 208 -28.58 9.11 -21.72
C GLU A 208 -28.14 8.75 -20.29
N ARG A 209 -28.55 9.52 -19.27
CA ARG A 209 -28.27 9.20 -17.85
C ARG A 209 -29.01 7.97 -17.39
N GLU A 210 -30.28 7.83 -17.75
CA GLU A 210 -31.06 6.63 -17.42
C GLU A 210 -30.52 5.40 -18.16
N ALA A 211 -30.17 5.53 -19.45
CA ALA A 211 -29.51 4.45 -20.19
C ALA A 211 -28.18 4.01 -19.54
N LEU A 212 -27.36 4.96 -19.09
CA LEU A 212 -26.11 4.68 -18.37
C LEU A 212 -26.35 3.97 -17.04
N LYS A 213 -27.36 4.41 -16.28
CA LYS A 213 -27.74 3.80 -15.00
C LYS A 213 -28.21 2.36 -15.18
N THR A 214 -29.02 2.09 -16.20
CA THR A 214 -29.46 0.74 -16.56
C THR A 214 -28.27 -0.15 -16.93
N LYS A 215 -27.34 0.35 -17.75
CA LYS A 215 -26.10 -0.37 -18.08
C LYS A 215 -25.27 -0.70 -16.84
N MET A 216 -25.08 0.26 -15.93
CA MET A 216 -24.35 0.03 -14.68
C MET A 216 -25.04 -0.98 -13.75
N GLN A 217 -26.39 -1.01 -13.72
CA GLN A 217 -27.13 -2.00 -12.94
C GLN A 217 -26.99 -3.40 -13.54
N ALA A 218 -27.13 -3.53 -14.86
CA ALA A 218 -26.93 -4.79 -15.56
C ALA A 218 -25.51 -5.35 -15.33
N GLU A 219 -24.47 -4.51 -15.38
CA GLU A 219 -23.10 -4.94 -15.10
C GLU A 219 -22.88 -5.38 -13.64
N LYS A 220 -23.54 -4.74 -12.67
CA LYS A 220 -23.48 -5.17 -11.27
C LYS A 220 -24.10 -6.55 -11.09
N ILE A 221 -25.26 -6.78 -11.71
CA ILE A 221 -25.98 -8.06 -11.66
C ILE A 221 -25.15 -9.16 -12.36
N ASP A 222 -24.58 -8.87 -13.53
CA ASP A 222 -23.68 -9.79 -14.25
C ASP A 222 -22.46 -10.16 -13.38
N THR A 223 -21.83 -9.15 -12.75
CA THR A 223 -20.68 -9.38 -11.86
C THR A 223 -21.06 -10.23 -10.65
N GLU A 224 -22.20 -9.97 -10.02
CA GLU A 224 -22.71 -10.75 -8.88
C GLU A 224 -22.99 -12.20 -9.29
N THR A 225 -23.63 -12.40 -10.44
CA THR A 225 -23.96 -13.72 -10.96
C THR A 225 -22.70 -14.54 -11.24
N LYS A 226 -21.73 -13.93 -11.95
CA LYS A 226 -20.43 -14.57 -12.22
C LYS A 226 -19.63 -14.84 -10.95
N MET A 227 -19.66 -13.92 -9.98
CA MET A 227 -18.98 -14.12 -8.70
C MET A 227 -19.60 -15.28 -7.90
N LYS A 228 -20.93 -15.35 -7.85
CA LYS A 228 -21.65 -16.46 -7.20
C LYS A 228 -21.33 -17.81 -7.83
N ALA A 229 -21.12 -17.86 -9.14
CA ALA A 229 -20.75 -19.10 -9.84
C ALA A 229 -19.31 -19.55 -9.57
N ILE A 230 -18.41 -18.63 -9.16
CA ILE A 230 -16.99 -18.92 -8.88
C ILE A 230 -16.77 -19.30 -7.41
N LEU A 231 -17.51 -18.68 -6.50
CA LEU A 231 -17.36 -18.83 -5.06
C LEU A 231 -18.22 -19.96 -4.49
N SER A 232 -17.79 -20.55 -3.38
CA SER A 232 -18.69 -21.39 -2.57
C SER A 232 -19.76 -20.53 -1.88
N ASP A 233 -20.82 -21.16 -1.36
CA ASP A 233 -21.89 -20.43 -0.67
C ASP A 233 -21.39 -19.61 0.53
N GLU A 234 -20.43 -20.14 1.29
CA GLU A 234 -19.80 -19.43 2.42
C GLU A 234 -18.93 -18.27 1.96
N GLN A 235 -18.12 -18.48 0.94
CA GLN A 235 -17.28 -17.43 0.34
C GLN A 235 -18.14 -16.32 -0.27
N TYR A 236 -19.25 -16.67 -0.91
CA TYR A 236 -20.17 -15.72 -1.52
C TYR A 236 -20.87 -14.86 -0.46
N LYS A 237 -21.33 -15.44 0.65
CA LYS A 237 -21.87 -14.67 1.78
C LYS A 237 -20.86 -13.67 2.32
N LYS A 238 -19.63 -14.13 2.58
CA LYS A 238 -18.55 -13.26 3.06
C LYS A 238 -18.24 -12.14 2.06
N TRP A 239 -18.25 -12.44 0.76
CA TRP A 239 -18.07 -11.44 -0.29
C TRP A 239 -19.16 -10.37 -0.31
N LEU A 240 -20.42 -10.74 -0.03
CA LEU A 240 -21.52 -9.77 0.11
C LEU A 240 -21.30 -8.85 1.32
N ASP A 241 -20.88 -9.40 2.46
CA ASP A 241 -20.59 -8.62 3.68
C ASP A 241 -19.47 -7.61 3.43
N ILE A 242 -18.36 -8.04 2.81
CA ILE A 242 -17.24 -7.17 2.41
C ILE A 242 -17.74 -6.04 1.50
N ARG A 243 -18.68 -6.32 0.59
CA ARG A 243 -19.24 -5.31 -0.32
C ARG A 243 -20.08 -4.28 0.41
N GLU A 244 -20.94 -4.71 1.33
CA GLU A 244 -21.78 -3.79 2.09
C GLU A 244 -20.93 -2.97 3.08
N GLU A 245 -19.93 -3.57 3.74
CA GLU A 245 -18.99 -2.84 4.60
C GLU A 245 -18.24 -1.77 3.81
N ASN A 246 -17.69 -2.11 2.64
CA ASN A 246 -17.00 -1.15 1.79
C ASN A 246 -17.92 -0.01 1.32
N LYS A 247 -19.18 -0.31 1.02
CA LYS A 247 -20.19 0.68 0.62
C LYS A 247 -20.55 1.59 1.79
N GLU A 248 -20.68 1.06 3.00
CA GLU A 248 -20.91 1.85 4.20
C GLU A 248 -19.71 2.73 4.54
N ASN A 249 -18.49 2.18 4.51
CA ASN A 249 -17.25 2.93 4.67
C ASN A 249 -17.13 4.07 3.65
N MET A 250 -17.51 3.81 2.38
CA MET A 250 -17.55 4.85 1.35
C MET A 250 -18.61 5.93 1.64
N LYS A 251 -19.82 5.56 2.08
CA LYS A 251 -20.86 6.51 2.49
C LYS A 251 -20.42 7.36 3.68
N ASN A 252 -19.81 6.75 4.69
CA ASN A 252 -19.29 7.44 5.87
C ASN A 252 -18.16 8.41 5.48
N LYS A 253 -17.26 8.00 4.57
CA LYS A 253 -16.22 8.88 4.02
C LYS A 253 -16.82 10.04 3.24
N MET A 254 -17.83 9.81 2.40
CA MET A 254 -18.55 10.86 1.67
C MET A 254 -19.23 11.85 2.63
N ARG A 255 -19.89 11.37 3.69
CA ARG A 255 -20.54 12.20 4.71
C ARG A 255 -19.53 13.04 5.50
N ASN A 256 -18.38 12.47 5.86
CA ASN A 256 -17.33 13.17 6.60
C ASN A 256 -16.53 14.16 5.74
N ASN A 257 -16.29 13.85 4.45
CA ASN A 257 -15.67 14.80 3.53
C ASN A 257 -16.64 15.91 3.09
N GLY A 258 -17.94 15.59 2.94
CA GLY A 258 -18.99 16.59 2.67
C GLY A 258 -19.14 17.60 3.80
N ARG A 259 -18.94 17.18 5.06
CA ARG A 259 -18.89 18.08 6.23
C ARG A 259 -17.69 19.02 6.28
N LYS A 260 -16.57 18.71 5.60
CA LYS A 260 -15.38 19.58 5.52
C LYS A 260 -15.43 20.59 4.37
N GLY A 261 -16.35 20.42 3.42
CA GLY A 261 -16.48 21.26 2.22
C GLY A 261 -17.52 22.39 2.32
N TRP A 262 -18.31 22.43 3.40
CA TRP A 262 -19.44 23.36 3.58
C TRP A 262 -19.44 24.01 4.98
N SER A 263 -18.25 24.37 5.45
CA SER A 263 -18.07 25.32 6.56
C SER A 263 -17.01 26.35 6.16
N LYS A 264 -17.28 27.04 5.06
CA LYS A 264 -16.88 28.42 4.85
C LYS A 264 -18.12 29.17 4.41
N GLU A 265 -18.84 29.70 5.39
CA GLU A 265 -19.24 31.10 5.52
C GLU A 265 -19.77 31.30 6.95
#